data_AF-A0AAJ1P1C0-F1
#
_entry.id   AF-A0AAJ1P1C0-F1
#
_cell.length_a   1.000
_cell.length_b   1.000
_cell.length_c   1.000
_cell.angle_alpha   90.00
_cell.angle_beta   90.00
_cell.angle_gamma   90.00
#
_symmetry.space_group_name_H-M   'P 1'
#
loop_
_entity.id
_entity.type
_entity.pdbx_description
1 polymer ?
#
loop_
_entity_poly.entity_id
_entity_poly.type
_entity_poly.pdbx_seq_one_letter_code
_entity_poly.pdbx_strand_id
1 'polypeptide(L)'
;MKTTKLRVWDKKQKKFLEIGSEEERATPQYSSKDGLFFTLNGYAYEIDAKIVQQTGLKDKDDTDIYEGDIFEENYFDNEHEGQVIK
;
A
#
# COMPACT_ATOMS: atom_id res chain seq x y z
N MET A 1 9.56 17.67 -5.09
CA MET A 1 9.74 16.28 -5.55
C MET A 1 8.77 15.42 -4.75
N LYS A 2 7.83 14.72 -5.39
CA LYS A 2 6.92 13.81 -4.66
C LYS A 2 7.74 12.58 -4.23
N THR A 3 7.71 12.23 -2.96
CA THR A 3 8.32 11.00 -2.44
C THR A 3 7.43 9.82 -2.81
N THR A 4 7.98 8.84 -3.53
CA THR A 4 7.25 7.60 -3.84
C THR A 4 7.20 6.73 -2.59
N LYS A 5 5.99 6.51 -2.05
CA LYS A 5 5.75 5.53 -0.99
C LYS A 5 5.41 4.17 -1.61
N LEU A 6 5.90 3.10 -1.00
CA LEU A 6 5.73 1.73 -1.44
C LEU A 6 5.39 0.86 -0.22
N ARG A 7 4.56 -0.17 -0.44
CA ARG A 7 4.38 -1.28 0.52
C ARG A 7 4.53 -2.60 -0.21
N VAL A 8 4.89 -3.65 0.53
CA VAL A 8 5.20 -4.98 -0.01
C VAL A 8 4.22 -6.00 0.55
N TRP A 9 3.46 -6.66 -0.32
CA TRP A 9 2.65 -7.81 0.07
C TRP A 9 3.51 -9.07 0.10
N ASP A 10 3.77 -9.61 1.30
CA ASP A 10 4.40 -10.92 1.47
C ASP A 10 3.34 -12.00 1.30
N LYS A 11 3.39 -12.77 0.20
CA LYS A 11 2.40 -13.84 -0.07
C LYS A 11 2.54 -15.03 0.86
N LYS A 12 3.72 -15.27 1.43
CA LYS A 12 3.98 -16.39 2.37
C LYS A 12 3.38 -16.07 3.72
N GLN A 13 3.63 -14.86 4.24
CA GLN A 13 3.13 -14.42 5.55
C GLN A 13 1.71 -13.83 5.48
N LYS A 14 1.21 -13.53 4.27
CA LYS A 14 -0.10 -12.91 4.02
C LYS A 14 -0.29 -11.59 4.78
N LYS A 15 0.73 -10.73 4.75
CA LYS A 15 0.69 -9.39 5.35
C LYS A 15 1.41 -8.37 4.48
N PHE A 16 1.04 -7.10 4.66
CA PHE A 16 1.82 -5.99 4.12
C PHE A 16 2.99 -5.66 5.04
N LEU A 17 4.15 -5.46 4.41
CA LEU A 17 5.36 -4.93 5.03
C LEU A 17 5.55 -3.50 4.54
N GLU A 18 5.85 -2.59 5.47
CA GLU A 18 6.20 -1.22 5.11
C GLU A 18 7.68 -1.13 4.73
N ILE A 19 7.98 -0.37 3.66
CA ILE A 19 9.37 -0.09 3.30
C ILE A 19 9.84 1.11 4.12
N GLY A 20 10.82 0.89 4.99
CA GLY A 20 11.47 1.96 5.75
C GLY A 20 10.87 2.30 7.11
N SER A 21 9.92 1.51 7.63
CA SER A 21 9.49 1.64 9.03
C SER A 21 10.57 1.12 9.99
N GLU A 22 10.60 1.60 11.24
CA GLU A 22 11.60 1.13 12.22
C GLU A 22 11.31 -0.26 12.77
N GLU A 23 10.04 -0.70 12.72
CA GLU A 23 9.57 -1.92 13.38
C GLU A 23 9.65 -3.16 12.46
N GLU A 24 9.44 -3.03 11.15
CA GLU A 24 9.57 -4.11 10.16
C GLU A 24 10.22 -3.61 8.86
N ARG A 25 11.56 -3.67 8.79
CA ARG A 25 12.30 -3.17 7.63
C ARG A 25 12.31 -4.19 6.49
N ALA A 26 11.33 -4.10 5.59
CA ALA A 26 11.48 -4.65 4.25
C ALA A 26 12.36 -3.71 3.42
N THR A 27 13.60 -4.12 3.16
CA THR A 27 14.55 -3.33 2.36
C THR A 27 14.69 -3.97 0.98
N PRO A 28 14.34 -3.26 -0.11
CA PRO A 28 14.58 -3.75 -1.46
C PRO A 28 16.09 -3.85 -1.73
N GLN A 29 16.50 -4.94 -2.35
CA GLN A 29 17.86 -5.18 -2.80
C GLN A 29 17.86 -5.69 -4.24
N TYR A 30 18.90 -5.36 -4.99
CA TYR A 30 19.03 -5.78 -6.38
C TYR A 30 20.28 -6.67 -6.54
N SER A 31 20.08 -7.88 -7.05
CA SER A 31 21.13 -8.82 -7.45
C SER A 31 21.15 -8.89 -8.98
N SER A 32 22.34 -8.86 -9.59
CA SER A 32 22.47 -9.05 -11.04
C SER A 32 22.11 -10.47 -11.50
N LYS A 33 22.12 -11.45 -10.59
CA LYS A 33 21.71 -12.84 -10.87
C LYS A 33 20.24 -13.08 -10.64
N ASP A 34 19.70 -12.52 -9.55
CA ASP A 34 18.38 -12.91 -9.01
C ASP A 34 17.33 -11.82 -9.22
N GLY A 35 17.73 -10.65 -9.74
CA GLY A 35 16.85 -9.50 -9.91
C GLY A 35 16.55 -8.78 -8.59
N LEU A 36 15.34 -8.22 -8.49
CA LEU A 36 14.88 -7.52 -7.29
C LEU A 36 14.41 -8.53 -6.23
N PHE A 37 15.02 -8.47 -5.05
CA PHE A 37 14.64 -9.24 -3.87
C PHE A 37 14.54 -8.31 -2.65
N PHE A 38 14.14 -8.84 -1.49
CA PHE A 38 14.02 -8.03 -0.28
C PHE A 38 14.71 -8.71 0.89
N THR A 39 15.27 -7.90 1.77
CA THR A 39 15.67 -8.36 3.11
C THR A 39 14.65 -7.91 4.12
N LEU A 40 14.28 -8.81 5.03
CA LEU A 40 13.48 -8.48 6.21
C LEU A 40 14.41 -8.49 7.43
N ASN A 41 14.51 -7.35 8.12
CA ASN A 41 15.35 -7.21 9.33
C ASN A 41 16.81 -7.69 9.13
N GLY A 42 17.37 -7.47 7.94
CA GLY A 42 18.75 -7.83 7.59
C GLY A 42 18.96 -9.26 7.10
N TYR A 43 17.93 -10.11 7.12
CA TYR A 43 18.01 -11.46 6.56
C TYR A 43 17.51 -11.48 5.11
N ALA A 44 18.32 -12.09 4.22
CA ALA A 44 17.93 -12.35 2.84
C ALA A 44 16.76 -13.32 2.85
N TYR A 45 15.58 -12.78 2.55
CA TYR A 45 14.36 -13.55 2.47
C TYR A 45 13.93 -13.53 1.02
N GLU A 46 13.94 -14.68 0.36
CA GLU A 46 13.26 -14.80 -0.93
C GLU A 46 11.76 -14.73 -0.65
N ILE A 47 11.25 -13.51 -0.57
CA ILE A 47 9.82 -13.25 -0.48
C ILE A 47 9.24 -13.35 -1.89
N ASP A 48 8.28 -14.25 -2.05
CA ASP A 48 7.33 -14.15 -3.16
C ASP A 48 6.43 -12.96 -2.84
N ALA A 49 6.84 -11.80 -3.34
CA ALA A 49 6.31 -10.51 -2.95
C ALA A 49 5.65 -9.79 -4.12
N LYS A 50 4.63 -8.97 -3.80
CA LYS A 50 4.10 -7.99 -4.74
C LYS A 50 4.35 -6.59 -4.19
N ILE A 51 5.00 -5.75 -4.99
CA ILE A 51 5.20 -4.33 -4.69
C ILE A 51 3.95 -3.59 -5.17
N VAL A 52 3.43 -2.69 -4.35
CA VAL A 52 2.34 -1.80 -4.74
C VAL A 52 2.69 -0.36 -4.41
N GLN A 53 2.39 0.53 -5.35
CA GLN A 53 2.76 1.94 -5.27
C GLN A 53 1.64 2.79 -4.68
N GLN A 54 2.01 3.80 -3.89
CA GLN A 54 1.08 4.84 -3.46
C GLN A 54 0.70 5.74 -4.64
N THR A 55 -0.59 6.03 -4.79
CA THR A 55 -1.15 6.75 -5.96
C THR A 55 -0.92 8.26 -5.93
N GLY A 56 -0.51 8.81 -4.79
CA GLY A 56 -0.47 10.25 -4.53
C GLY A 56 -1.81 10.82 -4.06
N LEU A 57 -2.82 9.98 -3.88
CA LEU A 57 -4.16 10.35 -3.40
C LEU A 57 -4.43 9.80 -2.00
N LYS A 58 -5.44 10.38 -1.37
CA LYS A 58 -5.98 9.95 -0.07
C LYS A 58 -7.48 9.71 -0.18
N ASP A 59 -8.01 8.84 0.65
CA ASP A 59 -9.45 8.58 0.75
C ASP A 59 -10.17 9.60 1.65
N LYS A 60 -11.46 9.36 1.92
CA LYS A 60 -12.32 10.24 2.72
C LYS A 60 -11.86 10.40 4.18
N ASP A 61 -11.07 9.46 4.70
CA ASP A 61 -10.59 9.42 6.08
C ASP A 61 -9.09 9.82 6.15
N ASP A 62 -8.57 10.51 5.13
CA ASP A 62 -7.17 10.94 4.99
C ASP A 62 -6.14 9.78 4.88
N THR A 63 -6.60 8.56 4.56
CA THR A 63 -5.72 7.39 4.40
C THR A 63 -5.09 7.35 3.01
N ASP A 64 -3.78 7.08 2.94
CA ASP A 64 -3.07 6.97 1.66
C ASP A 64 -3.61 5.80 0.81
N ILE A 65 -3.92 6.07 -0.46
CA ILE A 65 -4.42 5.07 -1.41
C ILE A 65 -3.26 4.44 -2.18
N TYR A 66 -3.21 3.10 -2.20
CA TYR A 66 -2.23 2.30 -2.93
C TYR A 66 -2.88 1.51 -4.06
N GLU A 67 -2.05 1.09 -5.03
CA GLU A 67 -2.48 0.18 -6.09
C GLU A 67 -3.08 -1.12 -5.52
N GLY A 68 -4.28 -1.45 -5.98
CA GLY A 68 -5.00 -2.66 -5.58
C GLY A 68 -5.81 -2.51 -4.28
N ASP A 69 -5.85 -1.33 -3.66
CA ASP A 69 -6.85 -1.05 -2.64
C ASP A 69 -8.27 -1.12 -3.22
N ILE A 70 -9.20 -1.56 -2.38
CA ILE A 70 -10.62 -1.69 -2.70
C ILE A 70 -11.36 -0.62 -1.89
N PHE A 71 -12.26 0.09 -2.55
CA PHE A 71 -13.11 1.11 -1.94
C PHE A 71 -14.55 0.71 -2.11
N GLU A 72 -15.33 0.85 -1.04
CA GLU A 72 -16.78 0.85 -1.17
C GLU A 72 -17.22 2.26 -1.56
N GLU A 73 -17.95 2.36 -2.66
CA GLU A 73 -18.50 3.63 -3.11
C GLU A 73 -19.70 3.96 -2.21
N ASN A 74 -19.46 4.75 -1.15
CA ASN A 74 -20.52 5.31 -0.31
C ASN A 74 -21.26 6.45 -1.05
N TYR A 75 -21.79 6.19 -2.26
CA TYR A 75 -22.56 7.17 -3.02
C TYR A 75 -23.88 7.60 -2.34
N PHE A 76 -24.29 6.92 -1.26
CA PHE A 76 -25.60 7.08 -0.62
C PHE A 76 -25.55 7.26 0.90
N ASP A 77 -24.57 7.96 1.46
CA ASP A 77 -24.75 8.63 2.77
C ASP A 77 -25.34 10.05 2.59
N ASN A 78 -26.07 10.26 1.49
CA ASN A 78 -26.99 11.37 1.40
C ASN A 78 -28.27 10.95 2.12
N GLU A 79 -28.33 11.18 3.44
CA GLU A 79 -29.55 11.65 4.07
C GLU A 79 -29.92 13.00 3.44
N HIS A 80 -30.30 12.99 2.15
CA HIS A 80 -31.12 14.04 1.59
C HIS A 80 -32.52 13.81 2.16
N GLU A 81 -32.71 14.26 3.41
CA GLU A 81 -34.01 14.72 3.86
C GLU A 81 -34.52 15.67 2.77
N GLY A 82 -35.51 15.20 2.02
CA GLY A 82 -36.05 15.89 0.87
C GLY A 82 -36.59 17.26 1.28
N GLN A 83 -35.88 18.32 0.90
CA GLN A 83 -36.48 19.62 0.66
C GLN A 83 -36.37 19.94 -0.83
N VAL A 84 -37.35 19.46 -1.57
CA VAL A 84 -37.70 20.06 -2.86
C VAL A 84 -38.30 21.42 -2.55
N ILE A 85 -37.50 22.47 -2.70
CA ILE A 85 -38.00 23.85 -2.68
C ILE A 85 -38.83 24.04 -3.95
N LYS A 86 -40.10 24.41 -3.75
CA LYS A 86 -41.10 24.64 -4.80
C LYS A 86 -41.14 26.10 -5.20
#